data_AF-A0A7S7P5E7-F1
#
_entry.id   AF-A0A7S7P5E7-F1
#
_cell.length_a   1.000
_cell.length_b   1.000
_cell.length_c   1.000
_cell.angle_alpha   90.00
_cell.angle_beta   90.00
_cell.angle_gamma   90.00
#
_symmetry.space_group_name_H-M   'P 1'
#
loop_
_entity.id
_entity.type
_entity.pdbx_description
1 polymer ?
#
loop_
_entity_poly.entity_id
_entity_poly.type
_entity_poly.pdbx_seq_one_letter_code
_entity_poly.pdbx_strand_id
1 'polypeptide(L)' 'MPGTSSSVQSHSEQIRRLAGIADTIGAMLGAFALLPATGQADALAVSASLADDLAQQLAAIAGGAA' A
#
# COMPACT_ATOMS: atom_id res chain seq x y z
N MET A 1 -26.38 -14.75 14.39
CA MET A 1 -25.68 -14.60 13.09
C MET A 1 -24.19 -14.42 13.36
N PRO A 2 -23.33 -15.42 13.09
CA PRO A 2 -21.88 -15.34 13.38
C PRO A 2 -20.99 -14.96 12.17
N GLY A 3 -21.55 -14.76 10.97
CA GLY A 3 -20.76 -14.60 9.74
C GLY A 3 -20.18 -13.20 9.46
N THR A 4 -20.69 -12.15 10.11
CA THR A 4 -20.27 -10.76 9.81
C THR A 4 -18.98 -10.35 10.52
N SER A 5 -18.71 -10.89 11.71
CA SER A 5 -17.53 -10.48 12.50
C SER A 5 -16.20 -10.95 11.89
N SER A 6 -16.15 -12.12 11.25
CA SER A 6 -14.92 -12.65 10.66
C SER A 6 -14.47 -11.89 9.41
N SER A 7 -15.40 -11.45 8.56
CA SER A 7 -15.08 -10.68 7.35
C SER A 7 -14.65 -9.24 7.69
N VAL A 8 -15.32 -8.59 8.65
CA VAL A 8 -14.93 -7.25 9.12
C VAL A 8 -13.58 -7.26 9.83
N GLN A 9 -13.30 -8.28 10.64
CA GLN A 9 -11.99 -8.45 11.28
C GLN A 9 -10.88 -8.67 10.23
N SER A 10 -11.16 -9.47 9.20
CA SER A 10 -10.24 -9.69 8.07
C SER A 10 -9.94 -8.41 7.30
N HIS A 11 -10.95 -7.59 6.99
CA HIS A 11 -10.73 -6.30 6.32
C HIS A 11 -9.94 -5.32 7.17
N SER A 12 -10.16 -5.27 8.49
CA SER A 12 -9.40 -4.38 9.38
C SER A 12 -7.90 -4.74 9.44
N GLU A 13 -7.56 -6.03 9.39
CA GLU A 13 -6.16 -6.47 9.33
C GLU A 13 -5.52 -6.17 7.98
N GLN A 14 -6.25 -6.36 6.88
CA GLN A 14 -5.79 -6.00 5.53
C GLN A 14 -5.54 -4.50 5.40
N ILE A 15 -6.45 -3.66 5.90
CA ILE A 15 -6.29 -2.20 5.90
C ILE A 15 -5.07 -1.78 6.72
N ARG A 16 -4.84 -2.39 7.90
CA ARG A 16 -3.62 -2.13 8.68
C ARG A 16 -2.35 -2.52 7.94
N ARG A 17 -2.37 -3.65 7.22
CA ARG A 17 -1.24 -4.08 6.39
C ARG A 17 -0.97 -3.07 5.27
N LEU A 18 -2.01 -2.63 4.57
CA LEU A 18 -1.89 -1.61 3.52
C LEU A 18 -1.37 -0.29 4.09
N ALA A 19 -1.84 0.16 5.25
CA ALA A 19 -1.32 1.35 5.90
C ALA A 19 0.20 1.24 6.18
N GLY A 20 0.68 0.09 6.63
CA GLY A 20 2.12 -0.15 6.83
C GLY A 20 2.93 -0.14 5.52
N ILE A 21 2.37 -0.65 4.43
CA ILE A 21 3.00 -0.59 3.10
C ILE A 21 3.06 0.87 2.63
N ALA A 22 2.00 1.65 2.79
CA ALA A 22 1.98 3.07 2.44
C ALA A 22 3.02 3.89 3.23
N ASP A 23 3.18 3.61 4.52
CA ASP A 23 4.21 4.23 5.36
C ASP A 23 5.62 3.90 4.84
N THR A 24 5.85 2.64 4.44
CA THR A 24 7.11 2.19 3.83
C THR A 24 7.41 2.90 2.51
N ILE A 25 6.40 3.07 1.65
CA ILE A 25 6.54 3.83 0.39
C ILE A 25 6.88 5.30 0.70
N GLY A 26 6.22 5.91 1.70
CA GLY A 26 6.53 7.26 2.16
C GLY A 26 7.97 7.40 2.67
N ALA A 27 8.46 6.43 3.44
CA ALA A 27 9.84 6.39 3.92
C ALA A 27 10.84 6.22 2.76
N MET A 28 10.54 5.36 1.78
CA MET A 28 11.35 5.23 0.57
C MET A 28 11.41 6.55 -0.19
N LEU A 29 10.26 7.21 -0.41
CA LEU A 29 10.16 8.52 -1.06
C LEU A 29 10.94 9.61 -0.30
N GLY A 30 10.89 9.62 1.03
CA GLY A 30 11.69 10.53 1.85
C GLY A 30 13.20 10.31 1.71
N ALA A 31 13.63 9.06 1.50
CA ALA A 31 15.02 8.73 1.25
C ALA A 31 15.51 9.10 -0.17
N PHE A 32 14.65 9.52 -1.10
CA PHE A 32 15.08 9.96 -2.45
C PHE A 32 16.03 11.14 -2.40
N ALA A 33 15.84 12.04 -1.43
CA ALA A 33 16.72 13.19 -1.24
C ALA A 33 18.18 12.78 -0.95
N LEU A 34 18.42 11.53 -0.56
CA LEU A 34 19.73 10.97 -0.23
C LEU A 34 20.34 10.13 -1.37
N LEU A 35 19.57 9.81 -2.41
CA LEU A 35 20.01 8.97 -3.53
C LEU A 35 20.72 9.79 -4.62
N PRO A 36 21.82 9.28 -5.22
CA PRO A 36 22.43 9.88 -6.40
C PRO A 36 21.46 9.88 -7.60
N ALA A 37 21.51 10.94 -8.40
CA ALA A 37 20.55 11.22 -9.50
C ALA A 37 20.38 10.06 -10.50
N THR A 38 21.40 9.23 -10.68
CA THR A 38 21.37 8.07 -11.58
C THR A 38 20.44 6.94 -11.12
N GLY A 39 20.16 6.84 -9.82
CA GLY A 39 19.26 5.82 -9.25
C GLY A 39 17.86 6.34 -8.89
N GLN A 40 17.63 7.65 -8.98
CA GLN A 40 16.36 8.25 -8.59
C GLN A 40 15.23 7.86 -9.54
N ALA A 41 15.46 7.80 -10.86
CA ALA A 41 14.40 7.47 -11.81
C ALA A 41 13.86 6.04 -11.60
N ASP A 42 14.76 5.05 -11.43
CA ASP A 42 14.39 3.67 -11.15
C ASP A 42 13.67 3.53 -9.81
N ALA A 43 14.20 4.16 -8.75
CA ALA A 43 13.54 4.17 -7.46
C ALA A 43 12.12 4.76 -7.58
N LEU A 44 11.94 5.85 -8.34
CA LEU A 44 10.65 6.52 -8.50
C LEU A 44 9.65 5.62 -9.21
N ALA A 45 10.11 4.93 -10.26
CA ALA A 45 9.30 3.98 -11.00
C ALA A 45 8.83 2.81 -10.11
N VAL A 46 9.72 2.29 -9.27
CA VAL A 46 9.39 1.23 -8.30
C VAL A 46 8.39 1.74 -7.25
N SER A 47 8.61 2.92 -6.67
CA SER A 47 7.69 3.52 -5.69
C SER A 47 6.31 3.81 -6.29
N ALA A 48 6.25 4.28 -7.54
CA ALA A 48 5.00 4.52 -8.26
C ALA A 48 4.23 3.22 -8.52
N SER A 49 4.92 2.15 -8.93
CA SER A 49 4.32 0.82 -9.14
C SER A 49 3.75 0.25 -7.84
N LEU A 50 4.49 0.35 -6.73
CA LEU A 50 4.02 -0.07 -5.41
C LEU A 50 2.81 0.74 -4.93
N ALA A 51 2.78 2.04 -5.22
CA ALA A 51 1.64 2.89 -4.88
C ALA A 51 0.38 2.54 -5.70
N ASP A 52 0.53 2.19 -6.98
CA ASP A 52 -0.58 1.76 -7.84
C ASP A 52 -1.16 0.43 -7.36
N ASP A 53 -0.31 -0.56 -7.05
CA ASP A 53 -0.73 -1.85 -6.50
C ASP A 53 -1.50 -1.67 -5.17
N LEU A 54 -0.99 -0.81 -4.29
CA LEU A 54 -1.65 -0.46 -3.04
C LEU A 54 -3.03 0.21 -3.27
N ALA A 55 -3.12 1.08 -4.26
CA ALA A 55 -4.38 1.74 -4.62
C ALA A 55 -5.40 0.73 -5.18
N GLN A 56 -4.96 -0.23 -6.02
CA GLN A 56 -5.82 -1.30 -6.53
C GLN A 56 -6.33 -2.22 -5.40
N GLN A 57 -5.45 -2.61 -4.47
CA GLN A 57 -5.85 -3.42 -3.31
C GLN A 57 -6.85 -2.68 -2.40
N LEU A 58 -6.63 -1.38 -2.15
CA LEU A 58 -7.59 -0.56 -1.41
C LEU A 58 -8.93 -0.44 -2.15
N ALA A 59 -8.90 -0.26 -3.47
CA ALA A 59 -10.10 -0.20 -4.28
C ALA A 59 -10.87 -1.53 -4.29
N ALA A 60 -10.17 -2.68 -4.26
CA ALA A 60 -10.79 -3.99 -4.15
C ALA A 60 -11.49 -4.19 -2.79
N ILE A 61 -10.87 -3.72 -1.70
CA ILE A 61 -11.47 -3.75 -0.35
C ILE A 61 -12.66 -2.79 -0.29
N ALA A 62 -12.53 -1.56 -0.79
CA ALA A 62 -13.58 -0.55 -0.78
C ALA A 62 -14.75 -0.89 -1.70
N GLY A 63 -14.47 -1.55 -2.84
CA GLY A 63 -15.44 -2.02 -3.82
C GLY A 63 -16.20 -3.28 -3.40
N GLY A 64 -15.85 -3.89 -2.26
CA GLY A 64 -16.55 -5.03 -1.71
C GLY A 64 -16.33 -6.32 -2.50
N ALA A 65 -15.09 -6.64 -2.86
CA ALA A 65 -14.73 -8.01 -3.22
C ALA A 65 -14.79 -8.89 -1.96
N ALA A 66 -16.03 -9.27 -1.63
CA ALA A 66 -16.41 -10.31 -0.67
C ALA A 66 -16.25 -11.71 -1.31
#